data_AF-A0A973JC02-F1
#
_entry.id   AF-A0A973JC02-F1
#
_cell.length_a   1.000
_cell.length_b   1.000
_cell.length_c   1.000
_cell.angle_alpha   90.00
_cell.angle_beta   90.00
_cell.angle_gamma   90.00
#
_symmetry.space_group_name_H-M   'P 1'
#
loop_
_entity.id
_entity.type
_entity.pdbx_description
1 polymer ?
#
loop_
_entity_poly.entity_id
_entity_poly.type
_entity_poly.pdbx_seq_one_letter_code
_entity_poly.pdbx_strand_id
1 'polypeptide(L)' 'MVNEKMKINVPGFLANGISVGIKDGQKKDVGLIYSTVPAKVAAVFTKNSFKAAPVLIDMERV' A
#
# COMPACT_ATOMS: atom_id res chain seq x y z
N MET A 1 -15.15 27.16 -5.79
CA MET A 1 -13.72 26.87 -6.04
C MET A 1 -13.44 25.46 -5.56
N VAL A 2 -13.55 24.47 -6.44
CA VAL A 2 -13.24 23.07 -6.11
C VAL A 2 -11.73 22.90 -6.31
N ASN A 3 -11.02 22.56 -5.23
CA ASN A 3 -9.62 22.17 -5.28
C ASN A 3 -9.51 20.89 -6.12
N GLU A 4 -9.20 21.01 -7.40
CA GLU A 4 -8.82 19.87 -8.24
C GLU A 4 -7.49 19.33 -7.74
N LYS A 5 -7.56 18.33 -6.85
CA LYS A 5 -6.39 17.53 -6.47
C LYS A 5 -5.87 16.86 -7.74
N MET A 6 -4.64 17.21 -8.14
CA MET A 6 -3.92 16.59 -9.24
C MET A 6 -4.02 15.06 -9.15
N LYS A 7 -4.69 14.46 -10.15
CA LYS A 7 -4.89 13.01 -10.23
C LYS A 7 -3.64 12.36 -10.78
N ILE A 8 -2.77 11.86 -9.91
CA ILE A 8 -1.62 11.04 -10.31
C ILE A 8 -2.17 9.72 -10.84
N ASN A 9 -1.94 9.44 -12.13
CA ASN A 9 -2.33 8.20 -12.79
C ASN A 9 -1.07 7.48 -13.27
N VAL A 10 -0.86 6.25 -12.78
CA VAL A 10 0.22 5.37 -13.23
C VAL A 10 -0.44 4.27 -14.06
N PRO A 11 -0.27 4.24 -15.39
CA PRO A 11 -0.89 3.24 -16.24
C PRO A 11 -0.58 1.82 -15.77
N GLY A 12 -1.60 0.96 -15.72
CA GLY A 12 -1.47 -0.43 -15.26
C GLY A 12 -1.48 -0.62 -13.74
N PHE A 13 -1.69 0.45 -12.95
CA PHE A 13 -1.81 0.36 -11.50
C PHE A 13 -3.13 0.96 -11.00
N LEU A 14 -3.76 0.25 -10.09
CA LEU A 14 -4.94 0.69 -9.34
C LEU A 14 -4.56 0.90 -7.88
N ALA A 15 -5.21 1.87 -7.24
CA ALA A 15 -5.03 2.12 -5.81
C ALA A 15 -6.37 2.47 -5.16
N ASN A 16 -6.61 1.93 -3.96
CA ASN A 16 -7.76 2.30 -3.15
C ASN A 16 -7.42 2.24 -1.67
N GLY A 17 -8.26 2.87 -0.85
CA GLY A 17 -8.21 2.74 0.60
C GLY A 17 -9.57 2.97 1.22
N ILE A 18 -9.89 2.16 2.22
CA ILE A 18 -11.18 2.11 2.90
C ILE A 18 -10.99 2.18 4.42
N SER A 19 -12.10 2.41 5.13
CA SER A 19 -12.19 2.29 6.58
C SER A 19 -12.77 0.92 6.91
N VAL A 20 -12.01 0.08 7.60
CA VAL A 20 -12.47 -1.24 8.09
C VAL A 20 -12.65 -1.30 9.61
N GLY A 21 -12.32 -0.22 10.32
CA GLY A 21 -12.54 -0.11 11.77
C GLY A 21 -11.35 -0.52 12.63
N ILE A 22 -10.14 -0.54 12.06
CA ILE A 22 -8.88 -0.66 12.83
C ILE A 22 -8.56 0.68 13.49
N LYS A 23 -8.82 1.80 12.80
CA LYS A 23 -8.70 3.14 13.38
C LYS A 23 -10.05 3.64 13.84
N ASP A 24 -10.04 4.43 14.91
CA ASP A 24 -11.23 5.12 15.42
C ASP A 24 -11.73 6.21 14.46
N GLY A 25 -13.06 6.36 14.45
CA GLY A 25 -13.76 7.19 13.47
C GLY A 25 -13.65 6.58 12.07
N GLN A 26 -14.42 7.08 11.10
CA GLN A 26 -14.44 6.55 9.72
C GLN A 26 -13.17 6.91 8.91
N LYS A 27 -12.00 6.88 9.56
CA LYS A 27 -10.70 7.18 8.97
C LYS A 27 -10.23 5.96 8.20
N LYS A 28 -9.79 6.18 6.96
CA LYS A 28 -9.18 5.13 6.15
C LYS A 28 -7.96 4.52 6.87
N ASP A 29 -7.93 3.20 6.91
CA ASP A 29 -6.99 2.41 7.72
C ASP A 29 -6.44 1.20 6.98
N VAL A 30 -7.07 0.79 5.87
CA VAL A 30 -6.56 -0.22 4.94
C VAL A 30 -6.41 0.39 3.54
N GLY A 31 -5.29 0.08 2.90
CA GLY A 31 -4.98 0.47 1.53
C GLY A 31 -4.54 -0.73 0.69
N LEU A 32 -4.80 -0.65 -0.61
CA LEU A 32 -4.39 -1.64 -1.60
C LEU A 32 -3.82 -0.93 -2.82
N ILE A 33 -2.64 -1.39 -3.27
CA ILE A 33 -2.07 -1.07 -4.58
C ILE A 33 -2.05 -2.37 -5.38
N TYR A 34 -2.53 -2.31 -6.61
CA TYR A 34 -2.68 -3.48 -7.47
C TYR A 34 -2.15 -3.19 -8.86
N SER A 35 -1.28 -4.06 -9.38
CA SER A 35 -0.89 -4.01 -10.79
C SER A 35 -1.84 -4.87 -11.61
N THR A 36 -2.37 -4.33 -12.70
CA THR A 36 -3.28 -5.05 -13.61
C THR A 36 -2.53 -6.03 -14.53
N VAL A 37 -1.20 -6.06 -14.44
CA VAL A 37 -0.29 -6.96 -15.17
C VAL A 37 0.80 -7.44 -14.20
N PRO A 38 1.53 -8.54 -14.50
CA PRO A 38 2.68 -8.93 -13.69
C PRO A 38 3.73 -7.81 -13.62
N ALA A 39 4.05 -7.37 -12.40
CA ALA A 39 5.04 -6.32 -12.15
C ALA A 39 6.35 -6.91 -11.63
N LYS A 40 7.48 -6.30 -12.04
CA LYS A 40 8.77 -6.55 -11.38
C LYS A 40 8.78 -5.78 -10.06
N VAL A 41 9.25 -6.42 -9.00
CA VAL A 41 9.32 -5.83 -7.66
C VAL A 41 10.75 -5.89 -7.14
N ALA A 42 11.12 -4.89 -6.35
CA ALA A 42 12.32 -4.87 -5.53
C ALA A 42 11.97 -4.14 -4.23
N ALA A 43 12.51 -4.62 -3.10
CA ALA A 43 12.24 -4.05 -1.80
C ALA A 43 13.50 -4.03 -0.94
N VAL A 44 13.51 -3.10 0.01
CA VAL A 44 14.45 -3.10 1.13
C VAL A 44 13.64 -3.09 2.41
N PHE A 45 14.17 -3.73 3.44
CA PHE A 45 13.45 -3.95 4.68
C PHE A 45 14.18 -3.35 5.87
N THR A 46 13.48 -3.22 7.01
CA THR A 46 14.08 -2.70 8.24
C THR A 46 15.25 -3.57 8.70
N LYS A 47 16.33 -2.92 9.14
CA LYS A 47 17.50 -3.56 9.75
C LYS A 47 17.31 -3.88 11.23
N ASN A 48 16.20 -3.46 11.83
CA ASN A 48 15.93 -3.74 13.24
C ASN A 48 15.90 -5.26 13.49
N SER A 49 16.47 -5.70 14.61
CA SER A 49 16.47 -7.10 15.04
C SER A 49 15.05 -7.62 15.30
N PHE A 50 14.14 -6.77 15.80
CA PHE A 50 12.74 -7.13 16.05
C PHE A 50 11.86 -6.75 14.84
N LYS A 51 11.54 -7.73 13.99
CA LYS A 51 10.75 -7.55 12.76
C LYS A 51 9.32 -7.98 12.99
N ALA A 52 8.37 -7.21 12.44
CA ALA A 52 6.96 -7.60 12.44
C ALA A 52 6.71 -8.73 11.42
N ALA A 53 5.69 -9.56 11.68
CA ALA A 53 5.27 -10.64 10.78
C ALA A 53 5.15 -10.24 9.29
N PRO A 54 4.51 -9.11 8.90
CA PRO A 54 4.39 -8.76 7.47
C PRO A 54 5.75 -8.54 6.80
N VAL A 55 6.76 -8.05 7.52
CA VAL A 55 8.11 -7.86 6.97
C VAL A 55 8.72 -9.19 6.55
N LEU A 56 8.53 -10.24 7.36
CA LEU A 56 9.07 -11.57 7.05
C LEU A 56 8.40 -12.18 5.82
N ILE A 57 7.09 -12.01 5.71
CA ILE A 57 6.31 -12.51 4.57
C ILE A 57 6.71 -11.77 3.28
N ASP A 58 6.90 -10.46 3.34
CA ASP A 58 7.27 -9.67 2.16
C ASP A 58 8.71 -9.98 1.70
N MET A 59 9.64 -10.28 2.63
CA MET A 59 10.99 -10.74 2.30
C MET A 59 11.02 -12.08 1.52
N GLU A 60 10.04 -12.95 1.73
CA GLU A 60 9.95 -14.23 1.00
C GLU A 60 9.38 -14.06 -0.41
N ARG A 61 8.54 -13.04 -0.60
CA ARG A 61 7.74 -12.85 -1.82
C ARG A 61 8.35 -11.89 -2.84
N VAL A 62 9.31 -11.08 -2.42
CA VAL A 62 10.02 -10.10 -3.25
C VAL A 62 11.38 -10.65 -3.63
#